data_AF-A0A9F5JDK2-F1
#
_entry.id   AF-A0A9F5JDK2-F1
#
_cell.length_a   1.000
_cell.length_b   1.000
_cell.length_c   1.000
_cell.angle_alpha   90.00
_cell.angle_beta   90.00
_cell.angle_gamma   90.00
#
_symmetry.space_group_name_H-M   'P 1'
#
loop_
_entity.id
_entity.type
_entity.pdbx_description
1 polymer ?
#
loop_
_entity_poly.entity_id
_entity_poly.type
_entity_poly.pdbx_seq_one_letter_code
_entity_poly.pdbx_strand_id
1 'polypeptide(L)'
;MIETFRFTSTAQGQLLDIFFGIVQRLPGPQQRTFKKLLELKEFVAKKARANRETLDPNSPRDFIDCFLVKTLQEEKNPDSFFSLEELVATTLNIFFGGTETVSTTLRYGFLILLRYPEVEEKMHEEIDRVIGRNRIPSMEDRPQMPYTEAVIHEIQRFGDMLPLALPRRVTRDVQLRGYTIPKGTEVFPMLGTVMKDPKRFARPEEFDPQHFLDEKGQFKKNEAFMPFSTGKRYCFGERLARAELFLFITSILQNFRFKSAVPPEDIDISPLLVGFATIPRLYEISVIPR
;
A
#
# COMPACT_ATOMS: atom_id res chain seq x y z
N MET A 1 5.27 12.69 2.12
CA MET A 1 4.19 11.95 1.43
C MET A 1 3.00 11.72 2.36
N ILE A 2 3.22 11.28 3.60
CA ILE A 2 2.17 11.10 4.62
C ILE A 2 1.20 12.27 4.79
N GLU A 3 1.69 13.51 4.78
CA GLU A 3 0.79 14.68 4.86
C GLU A 3 -0.16 14.80 3.67
N THR A 4 0.29 14.44 2.46
CA THR A 4 -0.55 14.41 1.25
C THR A 4 -1.63 13.33 1.37
N PHE A 5 -1.27 12.14 1.83
CA PHE A 5 -2.23 11.04 2.07
C PHE A 5 -3.25 11.41 3.16
N ARG A 6 -2.80 12.03 4.25
CA ARG A 6 -3.69 12.54 5.31
C ARG A 6 -4.64 13.58 4.76
N PHE A 7 -4.12 14.61 4.07
CA PHE A 7 -4.94 15.69 3.53
C PHE A 7 -5.99 15.14 2.56
N THR A 8 -5.59 14.31 1.60
CA THR A 8 -6.50 13.69 0.62
C THR A 8 -7.56 12.81 1.29
N SER A 9 -7.27 12.24 2.46
CA SER A 9 -8.23 11.45 3.25
C SER A 9 -9.13 12.27 4.19
N THR A 10 -8.97 13.61 4.23
CA THR A 10 -9.89 14.49 4.96
C THR A 10 -11.09 14.92 4.13
N ALA A 11 -12.16 15.39 4.78
CA ALA A 11 -13.30 16.00 4.08
C ALA A 11 -12.90 17.14 3.13
N GLN A 12 -11.91 17.98 3.51
CA GLN A 12 -11.40 19.04 2.63
C GLN A 12 -10.68 18.48 1.40
N GLY A 13 -9.91 17.40 1.57
CA GLY A 13 -9.26 16.71 0.45
C GLY A 13 -10.26 16.08 -0.51
N GLN A 14 -11.33 15.48 0.01
CA GLN A 14 -12.42 14.93 -0.81
C GLN A 14 -13.19 16.04 -1.56
N LEU A 15 -13.41 17.20 -0.93
CA LEU A 15 -14.00 18.36 -1.60
C LEU A 15 -13.12 18.93 -2.72
N LEU A 16 -11.79 18.88 -2.55
CA LEU A 16 -10.86 19.25 -3.62
C LEU A 16 -11.02 18.35 -4.84
N ASP A 17 -11.22 17.05 -4.65
CA ASP A 17 -11.41 16.09 -5.74
C ASP A 17 -12.71 16.39 -6.51
N ILE A 18 -13.82 16.59 -5.80
CA ILE A 18 -15.14 16.87 -6.38
C ILE A 18 -15.19 18.24 -7.07
N PHE A 19 -14.60 19.26 -6.45
CA PHE A 19 -14.69 20.66 -6.89
C PHE A 19 -13.33 21.21 -7.33
N PHE A 20 -12.49 20.38 -7.96
CA PHE A 20 -11.11 20.72 -8.33
C PHE A 20 -11.00 22.06 -9.06
N GLY A 21 -11.89 22.34 -10.03
CA GLY A 21 -11.93 23.60 -10.78
C GLY A 21 -11.97 24.87 -9.92
N ILE A 22 -12.62 24.80 -8.76
CA ILE A 22 -12.83 25.92 -7.84
C ILE A 22 -11.80 25.88 -6.70
N VAL A 23 -11.74 24.75 -5.99
CA VAL A 23 -10.97 24.60 -4.74
C VAL A 23 -9.47 24.73 -4.98
N GLN A 24 -8.98 24.36 -6.17
CA GLN A 24 -7.55 24.52 -6.52
C GLN A 24 -7.09 25.98 -6.58
N ARG A 25 -8.02 26.95 -6.68
CA ARG A 25 -7.70 28.39 -6.77
C ARG A 25 -7.82 29.09 -5.42
N LEU A 26 -8.45 28.44 -4.45
CA LEU A 26 -8.62 28.99 -3.11
C LEU A 26 -7.33 28.80 -2.29
N PRO A 27 -7.01 29.72 -1.35
CA PRO A 27 -5.98 29.48 -0.36
C PRO A 27 -6.42 28.36 0.59
N GLY A 28 -5.47 27.55 1.07
CA GLY A 28 -5.77 26.49 2.03
C GLY A 28 -4.75 25.35 2.02
N PRO A 29 -5.00 24.28 2.80
CA PRO A 29 -4.11 23.13 2.91
C PRO A 29 -3.81 22.44 1.57
N GLN A 30 -4.73 22.51 0.59
CA GLN A 30 -4.53 22.03 -0.78
C GLN A 30 -3.32 22.67 -1.47
N GLN A 31 -3.08 23.98 -1.26
CA GLN A 31 -1.94 24.67 -1.87
C GLN A 31 -0.61 24.15 -1.32
N ARG A 32 -0.58 23.86 -0.02
CA ARG A 32 0.58 23.23 0.63
C ARG A 32 0.81 21.83 0.06
N THR A 33 -0.25 21.05 -0.16
CA THR A 33 -0.18 19.74 -0.78
C THR A 33 0.38 19.80 -2.21
N PHE A 34 -0.11 20.74 -3.04
CA PHE A 34 0.40 20.94 -4.39
C PHE A 34 1.87 21.35 -4.41
N LYS A 35 2.27 22.27 -3.52
CA LYS A 35 3.68 22.65 -3.37
C LYS A 35 4.57 21.43 -3.07
N LYS A 36 4.15 20.57 -2.13
CA LYS A 36 4.89 19.35 -1.79
C LYS A 36 4.98 18.36 -2.96
N LEU A 37 3.91 18.23 -3.74
CA LEU A 37 3.93 17.39 -4.95
C LEU A 37 4.88 17.94 -6.02
N LEU A 38 4.93 19.27 -6.17
CA LEU A 38 5.87 19.93 -7.07
C LEU A 38 7.33 19.73 -6.62
N GLU A 39 7.61 19.90 -5.33
CA GLU A 39 8.93 19.64 -4.73
C GLU A 39 9.39 18.18 -4.97
N LEU A 40 8.48 17.20 -4.86
CA LEU A 40 8.76 15.81 -5.19
C LEU A 40 9.03 15.61 -6.69
N LYS A 41 8.24 16.24 -7.57
CA LYS A 41 8.47 16.21 -9.02
C LYS A 41 9.84 16.79 -9.37
N GLU A 42 10.22 17.92 -8.76
CA GLU A 42 11.52 18.56 -8.97
C GLU A 42 12.68 17.69 -8.45
N PHE A 43 12.51 17.04 -7.31
CA PHE A 43 13.49 16.09 -6.78
C PHE A 43 13.74 14.94 -7.76
N VAL A 44 12.67 14.31 -8.27
CA VAL A 44 12.77 13.24 -9.27
C VAL A 44 13.41 13.75 -10.56
N ALA A 45 13.02 14.93 -11.04
CA ALA A 45 13.61 15.53 -12.24
C ALA A 45 15.11 15.82 -12.07
N LYS A 46 15.54 16.24 -10.88
CA LYS A 46 16.96 16.42 -10.55
C LYS A 46 17.72 15.10 -10.60
N LYS A 47 17.14 14.01 -10.07
CA LYS A 47 17.72 12.66 -10.15
C LYS A 47 17.81 12.18 -11.60
N ALA A 48 16.74 12.34 -12.38
CA ALA A 48 16.75 11.97 -13.80
C ALA A 48 17.84 12.69 -14.60
N ARG A 49 18.07 13.99 -14.35
CA ARG A 49 19.17 14.74 -14.97
C ARG A 49 20.55 14.22 -14.56
N ALA A 50 20.77 13.99 -13.27
CA ALA A 50 22.04 13.44 -12.77
C ALA A 50 22.33 12.04 -13.34
N ASN A 51 21.31 11.19 -13.45
CA ASN A 51 21.44 9.88 -14.07
C ASN A 51 21.84 10.01 -15.55
N ARG A 52 21.21 10.92 -16.30
CA ARG A 52 21.51 11.18 -17.71
C ARG A 52 22.96 11.63 -17.95
N GLU A 53 23.52 12.46 -17.07
CA GLU A 53 24.92 12.94 -17.18
C GLU A 53 25.95 11.80 -17.03
N THR A 54 25.58 10.71 -16.38
CA THR A 54 26.46 9.61 -16.01
C THR A 54 25.97 8.26 -16.56
N LEU A 55 25.11 8.29 -17.57
CA LEU A 55 24.48 7.11 -18.15
C LEU A 55 25.51 6.28 -18.94
N ASP A 56 25.66 5.02 -18.57
CA ASP A 56 26.26 3.98 -19.42
C ASP A 56 25.14 3.09 -19.98
N PRO A 57 24.82 3.18 -21.29
CA PRO A 57 23.76 2.38 -21.88
C PRO A 57 23.97 0.86 -21.80
N ASN A 58 25.21 0.40 -21.59
CA ASN A 58 25.52 -1.02 -21.47
C ASN A 58 25.41 -1.53 -20.03
N SER A 59 25.29 -0.63 -19.05
CA SER A 59 25.26 -0.95 -17.63
C SER A 59 24.27 -0.03 -16.88
N PRO A 60 22.95 -0.17 -17.13
CA PRO A 60 21.95 0.66 -16.47
C PRO A 60 21.90 0.37 -14.97
N ARG A 61 21.94 1.42 -14.13
CA ARG A 61 22.06 1.30 -12.66
C ARG A 61 20.73 1.05 -11.96
N ASP A 62 19.65 1.60 -12.50
CA ASP A 62 18.35 1.65 -11.85
C ASP A 62 17.21 1.83 -12.87
N PHE A 63 15.97 2.00 -12.38
CA PHE A 63 14.80 2.23 -13.21
C PHE A 63 14.94 3.45 -14.14
N ILE A 64 15.57 4.53 -13.66
CA ILE A 64 15.74 5.77 -14.42
C ILE A 64 16.66 5.51 -15.61
N ASP A 65 17.79 4.83 -15.39
CA ASP A 65 18.70 4.47 -16.47
C ASP A 65 18.05 3.54 -17.50
N CYS A 66 17.34 2.51 -17.04
CA CYS A 66 16.60 1.62 -17.94
C CYS A 66 15.61 2.38 -18.82
N PHE A 67 14.89 3.34 -18.25
CA PHE A 67 13.96 4.18 -19.02
C PHE A 67 14.71 5.10 -19.98
N LEU A 68 15.82 5.73 -19.56
CA LEU A 68 16.64 6.59 -20.42
C LEU A 68 17.24 5.81 -21.61
N VAL A 69 17.74 4.59 -21.38
CA VAL A 69 18.19 3.70 -22.47
C VAL A 69 17.05 3.41 -23.44
N LYS A 70 15.84 3.16 -22.91
CA LYS A 70 14.67 2.94 -23.77
C LYS A 70 14.27 4.20 -24.55
N THR A 71 14.37 5.39 -23.96
CA THR A 71 14.18 6.67 -24.65
C THR A 71 15.16 6.82 -25.81
N LEU A 72 16.44 6.48 -25.63
CA LEU A 72 17.44 6.54 -26.71
C LEU A 72 17.11 5.57 -27.85
N GLN A 73 16.60 4.37 -27.54
CA GLN A 73 16.18 3.39 -28.54
C GLN A 73 14.96 3.84 -29.36
N GLU A 74 14.10 4.68 -28.77
CA GLU A 74 12.86 5.17 -29.38
C GLU A 74 12.99 6.59 -29.96
N GLU A 75 14.19 7.18 -29.99
CA GLU A 75 14.40 8.59 -30.39
C GLU A 75 13.90 8.88 -31.82
N LYS A 76 13.94 7.88 -32.70
CA LYS A 76 13.48 7.99 -34.09
C LYS A 76 11.99 7.67 -34.29
N ASN A 77 11.29 7.27 -33.22
CA ASN A 77 9.88 6.92 -33.28
C ASN A 77 9.03 8.15 -32.90
N PRO A 78 8.31 8.77 -33.85
CA PRO A 78 7.49 9.95 -33.57
C PRO A 78 6.29 9.65 -32.65
N ASP A 79 5.88 8.38 -32.56
CA ASP A 79 4.79 7.91 -31.70
C ASP A 79 5.30 7.36 -30.35
N SER A 80 6.55 7.66 -29.98
CA SER A 80 7.16 7.21 -28.73
C SER A 80 6.49 7.83 -27.50
N PHE A 81 6.14 6.98 -26.54
CA PHE A 81 5.68 7.40 -25.21
C PHE A 81 6.84 7.65 -24.22
N PHE A 82 8.11 7.45 -24.63
CA PHE A 82 9.27 7.53 -23.75
C PHE A 82 9.89 8.93 -23.72
N SER A 83 9.25 9.85 -23.00
CA SER A 83 9.75 11.22 -22.80
C SER A 83 10.36 11.45 -21.41
N LEU A 84 11.10 12.55 -21.23
CA LEU A 84 11.59 12.96 -19.91
C LEU A 84 10.43 13.26 -18.93
N GLU A 85 9.32 13.79 -19.43
CA GLU A 85 8.14 14.04 -18.61
C GLU A 85 7.52 12.74 -18.10
N GLU A 86 7.38 11.73 -18.98
CA GLU A 86 6.86 10.41 -18.62
C GLU A 86 7.81 9.65 -17.69
N LEU A 87 9.13 9.79 -17.87
CA LEU A 87 10.13 9.29 -16.93
C LEU A 87 9.92 9.86 -15.52
N VAL A 88 9.81 11.18 -15.42
CA VAL A 88 9.63 11.86 -14.13
C VAL A 88 8.29 11.47 -13.50
N ALA A 89 7.20 11.48 -14.27
CA ALA A 89 5.88 11.09 -13.79
C ALA A 89 5.83 9.63 -13.33
N THR A 90 6.39 8.71 -14.12
CA THR A 90 6.40 7.27 -13.80
C THR A 90 7.27 6.98 -12.57
N THR A 91 8.44 7.60 -12.48
CA THR A 91 9.32 7.45 -11.31
C THR A 91 8.65 8.00 -10.05
N LEU A 92 7.97 9.14 -10.16
CA LEU A 92 7.20 9.71 -9.06
C LEU A 92 6.05 8.78 -8.64
N ASN A 93 5.34 8.17 -9.59
CA ASN A 93 4.27 7.19 -9.30
C ASN A 93 4.81 5.97 -8.53
N ILE A 94 5.94 5.41 -8.96
CA ILE A 94 6.57 4.26 -8.27
C ILE A 94 7.01 4.67 -6.86
N PHE A 95 7.67 5.83 -6.71
CA PHE A 95 8.14 6.32 -5.42
C PHE A 95 6.99 6.58 -4.44
N PHE A 96 5.93 7.24 -4.91
CA PHE A 96 4.74 7.54 -4.12
C PHE A 96 3.97 6.28 -3.72
N GLY A 97 3.67 5.42 -4.71
CA GLY A 97 2.93 4.18 -4.49
C GLY A 97 3.71 3.18 -3.64
N GLY A 98 5.01 3.02 -3.87
CA GLY A 98 5.84 2.05 -3.16
C GLY A 98 6.16 2.42 -1.71
N THR A 99 6.14 3.70 -1.35
CA THR A 99 6.54 4.13 0.00
C THR A 99 5.35 4.21 0.96
N GLU A 100 4.34 5.01 0.62
CA GLU A 100 3.34 5.42 1.61
C GLU A 100 2.36 4.28 1.95
N THR A 101 2.07 3.43 0.95
CA THR A 101 1.10 2.33 1.07
C THR A 101 1.62 1.23 2.01
N VAL A 102 2.88 0.81 1.84
CA VAL A 102 3.54 -0.17 2.70
C VAL A 102 3.80 0.43 4.08
N SER A 103 4.32 1.67 4.15
CA SER A 103 4.56 2.35 5.44
C SER A 103 3.28 2.45 6.28
N THR A 104 2.15 2.83 5.67
CA THR A 104 0.86 2.90 6.38
C THR A 104 0.38 1.54 6.83
N THR A 105 0.53 0.50 5.98
CA THR A 105 0.16 -0.87 6.33
C THR A 105 0.99 -1.40 7.50
N LEU A 106 2.31 -1.16 7.51
CA LEU A 106 3.20 -1.53 8.63
C LEU A 106 2.82 -0.81 9.92
N ARG A 107 2.59 0.51 9.85
CA ARG A 107 2.14 1.31 11.01
C ARG A 107 0.81 0.79 11.57
N TYR A 108 -0.14 0.44 10.71
CA TYR A 108 -1.39 -0.14 11.16
C TYR A 108 -1.18 -1.53 11.76
N GLY A 109 -0.37 -2.36 11.11
CA GLY A 109 -0.02 -3.70 11.59
C GLY A 109 0.58 -3.68 12.99
N PHE A 110 1.55 -2.80 13.26
CA PHE A 110 2.16 -2.70 14.59
C PHE A 110 1.18 -2.16 15.65
N LEU A 111 0.30 -1.20 15.29
CA LEU A 111 -0.77 -0.75 16.17
C LEU A 111 -1.73 -1.91 16.54
N ILE A 112 -2.06 -2.75 15.57
CA ILE A 112 -2.90 -3.93 15.78
C ILE A 112 -2.18 -4.96 16.65
N LEU A 113 -0.90 -5.24 16.42
CA LEU A 113 -0.13 -6.18 17.25
C LEU A 113 -0.01 -5.72 18.71
N LEU A 114 0.10 -4.41 18.95
CA LEU A 114 0.03 -3.87 20.31
C LEU A 114 -1.33 -4.12 20.99
N ARG A 115 -2.42 -4.09 20.21
CA ARG A 115 -3.77 -4.40 20.70
C ARG A 115 -3.96 -5.89 20.99
N TYR A 116 -3.27 -6.76 20.24
CA TYR A 116 -3.39 -8.22 20.31
C TYR A 116 -2.03 -8.88 20.61
N PRO A 117 -1.48 -8.73 21.83
CA PRO A 117 -0.17 -9.29 22.19
C PRO A 117 -0.10 -10.81 22.06
N GLU A 118 -1.22 -11.53 22.14
CA GLU A 118 -1.31 -12.96 21.90
C GLU A 118 -1.10 -13.34 20.42
N VAL A 119 -1.40 -12.43 19.50
CA VAL A 119 -1.10 -12.61 18.08
C VAL A 119 0.39 -12.41 17.84
N GLU A 120 0.98 -11.37 18.44
CA GLU A 120 2.43 -11.13 18.41
C GLU A 120 3.19 -12.35 18.96
N GLU A 121 2.76 -12.91 20.09
CA GLU A 121 3.42 -14.08 20.69
C GLU A 121 3.41 -15.30 19.77
N LYS A 122 2.28 -15.60 19.13
CA LYS A 122 2.20 -16.72 18.17
C LYS A 122 3.08 -16.49 16.94
N MET A 123 3.23 -15.24 16.49
CA MET A 123 4.19 -14.91 15.42
C MET A 123 5.63 -15.14 15.90
N HIS A 124 5.97 -14.74 17.13
CA HIS A 124 7.27 -15.01 17.73
C HIS A 124 7.59 -16.50 17.79
N GLU A 125 6.65 -17.33 18.26
CA GLU A 125 6.79 -18.79 18.30
C GLU A 125 7.06 -19.37 16.90
N GLU A 126 6.31 -18.91 15.89
CA GLU A 126 6.48 -19.39 14.52
C GLU A 126 7.81 -18.92 13.90
N ILE A 127 8.21 -17.66 14.12
CA ILE A 127 9.51 -17.12 13.69
C ILE A 127 10.66 -17.90 14.32
N ASP A 128 10.62 -18.13 15.62
CA ASP A 128 11.68 -18.84 16.34
C ASP A 128 11.79 -20.31 15.88
N ARG A 129 10.65 -20.95 15.59
CA ARG A 129 10.59 -22.33 15.09
C ARG A 129 11.14 -22.48 13.66
N VAL A 130 10.79 -21.58 12.75
CA VAL A 130 11.09 -21.72 11.31
C VAL A 130 12.42 -21.05 10.92
N ILE A 131 12.69 -19.87 11.48
CA ILE A 131 13.85 -19.05 11.12
C ILE A 131 14.94 -19.17 12.20
N GLY A 132 14.55 -19.15 13.47
CA GLY A 132 15.47 -19.06 14.60
C GLY A 132 16.08 -17.66 14.73
N ARG A 133 17.21 -17.55 15.43
CA ARG A 133 17.88 -16.26 15.72
C ARG A 133 19.22 -16.05 15.01
N ASN A 134 19.72 -17.05 14.29
CA ASN A 134 21.08 -17.05 13.73
C ASN A 134 21.16 -16.59 12.26
N ARG A 135 20.02 -16.34 11.61
CA ARG A 135 19.95 -15.89 10.21
C ARG A 135 18.83 -14.87 10.03
N ILE A 136 18.97 -14.05 9.00
CA ILE A 136 17.93 -13.10 8.61
C ILE A 136 16.75 -13.84 7.93
N PRO A 137 15.51 -13.34 8.07
CA PRO A 137 14.36 -13.85 7.33
C PRO A 137 14.54 -13.71 5.82
N SER A 138 13.99 -14.65 5.06
CA SER A 138 13.97 -14.64 3.61
C SER A 138 12.57 -14.94 3.07
N MET A 139 12.32 -14.64 1.79
CA MET A 139 11.03 -14.97 1.17
C MET A 139 10.77 -16.49 1.05
N GLU A 140 11.80 -17.32 1.18
CA GLU A 140 11.70 -18.78 1.17
C GLU A 140 11.09 -19.32 2.48
N ASP A 141 11.10 -18.52 3.55
CA ASP A 141 10.50 -18.88 4.83
C ASP A 141 8.96 -18.80 4.80
N ARG A 142 8.42 -17.89 3.98
CA ARG A 142 6.98 -17.57 3.95
C ARG A 142 6.06 -18.79 3.81
N PRO A 143 6.29 -19.76 2.91
CA PRO A 143 5.42 -20.94 2.79
C PRO A 143 5.39 -21.84 4.04
N GLN A 144 6.37 -21.72 4.94
CA GLN A 144 6.48 -22.49 6.18
C GLN A 144 5.90 -21.74 7.40
N MET A 145 5.38 -20.52 7.18
CA MET A 145 4.89 -19.62 8.23
C MET A 145 3.43 -19.22 8.00
N PRO A 146 2.50 -20.20 8.02
CA PRO A 146 1.09 -19.95 7.69
C PRO A 146 0.42 -18.96 8.64
N TYR A 147 0.79 -18.93 9.92
CA TYR A 147 0.17 -18.01 10.89
C TYR A 147 0.60 -16.56 10.61
N THR A 148 1.88 -16.34 10.37
CA THR A 148 2.45 -15.04 10.00
C THR A 148 1.88 -14.55 8.68
N GLU A 149 1.75 -15.42 7.68
CA GLU A 149 1.11 -15.05 6.41
C GLU A 149 -0.36 -14.68 6.63
N ALA A 150 -1.10 -15.42 7.46
CA ALA A 150 -2.48 -15.11 7.81
C ALA A 150 -2.62 -13.77 8.55
N VAL A 151 -1.73 -13.46 9.50
CA VAL A 151 -1.71 -12.19 10.23
C VAL A 151 -1.47 -11.02 9.27
N ILE A 152 -0.50 -11.13 8.35
CA ILE A 152 -0.23 -10.08 7.36
C ILE A 152 -1.44 -9.85 6.45
N HIS A 153 -2.10 -10.93 6.02
CA HIS A 153 -3.33 -10.82 5.22
C HIS A 153 -4.45 -10.15 6.02
N GLU A 154 -4.61 -10.49 7.29
CA GLU A 154 -5.62 -9.88 8.14
C GLU A 154 -5.33 -8.40 8.43
N ILE A 155 -4.07 -8.01 8.59
CA ILE A 155 -3.67 -6.60 8.72
C ILE A 155 -4.11 -5.82 7.48
N GLN A 156 -3.87 -6.36 6.28
CA GLN A 156 -4.28 -5.71 5.03
C GLN A 156 -5.80 -5.66 4.85
N ARG A 157 -6.51 -6.72 5.24
CA ARG A 157 -7.98 -6.81 5.15
C ARG A 157 -8.64 -5.82 6.12
N PHE A 158 -8.25 -5.86 7.39
CA PHE A 158 -8.81 -5.02 8.45
C PHE A 158 -8.44 -3.54 8.25
N GLY A 159 -7.17 -3.28 7.91
CA GLY A 159 -6.67 -1.92 7.70
C GLY A 159 -7.24 -1.23 6.47
N ASP A 160 -7.78 -1.99 5.50
CA ASP A 160 -8.54 -1.52 4.33
C ASP A 160 -7.98 -0.22 3.73
N MET A 161 -6.70 -0.24 3.35
CA MET A 161 -5.92 0.99 3.13
C MET A 161 -6.48 1.88 2.02
N LEU A 162 -7.04 1.30 0.95
CA LEU A 162 -7.71 2.02 -0.15
C LEU A 162 -9.15 1.50 -0.33
N PRO A 163 -10.10 1.94 0.50
CA PRO A 163 -11.45 1.36 0.57
C PRO A 163 -12.22 1.49 -0.76
N LEU A 164 -11.89 2.52 -1.56
CA LEU A 164 -12.54 2.84 -2.85
C LEU A 164 -11.67 2.49 -4.08
N ALA A 165 -10.54 1.80 -3.87
CA ALA A 165 -9.48 1.66 -4.87
C ALA A 165 -9.06 3.02 -5.49
N LEU A 166 -8.43 2.95 -6.66
CA LEU A 166 -8.33 4.09 -7.56
C LEU A 166 -9.52 4.06 -8.54
N PRO A 167 -10.10 5.23 -8.90
CA PRO A 167 -11.19 5.31 -9.86
C PRO A 167 -10.84 4.63 -11.18
N ARG A 168 -11.81 3.91 -11.75
CA ARG A 168 -11.74 3.34 -13.09
C ARG A 168 -12.61 4.16 -14.03
N ARG A 169 -12.37 4.05 -15.33
CA ARG A 169 -13.19 4.68 -16.36
C ARG A 169 -13.49 3.69 -17.46
N VAL A 170 -14.75 3.58 -17.86
CA VAL A 170 -15.12 2.68 -18.98
C VAL A 170 -14.63 3.26 -20.30
N THR A 171 -13.95 2.44 -21.11
CA THR A 171 -13.28 2.89 -22.34
C THR A 171 -14.20 2.91 -23.56
N ARG A 172 -15.39 2.34 -23.42
CA ARG A 172 -16.49 2.26 -24.39
C ARG A 172 -17.80 2.06 -23.64
N ASP A 173 -18.92 2.25 -24.33
CA ASP A 173 -20.24 1.89 -23.80
C ASP A 173 -20.24 0.39 -23.43
N VAL A 174 -20.77 0.07 -22.25
CA VAL A 174 -20.79 -1.31 -21.74
C VAL A 174 -22.14 -1.64 -21.12
N GLN A 175 -22.66 -2.83 -21.45
CA GLN A 175 -23.79 -3.42 -20.75
C GLN A 175 -23.29 -4.15 -19.50
N LEU A 176 -23.74 -3.73 -18.32
CA LEU A 176 -23.41 -4.38 -17.05
C LEU A 176 -24.67 -4.57 -16.22
N ARG A 177 -25.02 -5.84 -15.93
CA ARG A 177 -26.18 -6.21 -15.11
C ARG A 177 -27.50 -5.52 -15.54
N GLY A 178 -27.71 -5.38 -16.85
CA GLY A 178 -28.90 -4.74 -17.42
C GLY A 178 -28.81 -3.22 -17.60
N TYR A 179 -27.74 -2.57 -17.12
CA TYR A 179 -27.51 -1.13 -17.31
C TYR A 179 -26.59 -0.87 -18.50
N THR A 180 -26.89 0.18 -19.27
CA THR A 180 -25.94 0.78 -20.21
C THR A 180 -25.10 1.81 -19.49
N ILE A 181 -23.80 1.58 -19.41
CA ILE A 181 -22.83 2.51 -18.82
C ILE A 181 -22.08 3.19 -19.98
N PRO A 182 -22.28 4.50 -20.21
CA PRO A 182 -21.65 5.23 -21.31
C PRO A 182 -20.12 5.32 -21.19
N LYS A 183 -19.42 5.34 -22.32
CA LYS A 183 -17.97 5.62 -22.41
C LYS A 183 -17.62 6.87 -21.60
N GLY A 184 -16.52 6.79 -20.84
CA GLY A 184 -16.05 7.90 -20.02
C GLY A 184 -16.65 7.97 -18.62
N THR A 185 -17.68 7.17 -18.33
CA THR A 185 -18.23 7.05 -16.96
C THR A 185 -17.17 6.53 -15.99
N GLU A 186 -17.02 7.22 -14.86
CA GLU A 186 -16.15 6.81 -13.76
C GLU A 186 -16.84 5.76 -12.89
N VAL A 187 -16.04 4.81 -12.40
CA VAL A 187 -16.50 3.68 -11.59
C VAL A 187 -15.55 3.52 -10.42
N PHE A 188 -16.09 3.52 -9.21
CA PHE A 188 -15.35 3.34 -7.97
C PHE A 188 -15.53 1.90 -7.47
N PRO A 189 -14.49 1.05 -7.54
CA PRO A 189 -14.54 -0.29 -6.96
C PRO A 189 -14.46 -0.20 -5.43
N MET A 190 -15.56 -0.50 -4.76
CA MET A 190 -15.67 -0.47 -3.29
C MET A 190 -14.94 -1.67 -2.64
N LEU A 191 -13.61 -1.73 -2.69
CA LEU A 191 -12.80 -2.84 -2.17
C LEU A 191 -13.09 -3.14 -0.70
N GLY A 192 -13.29 -2.11 0.12
CA GLY A 192 -13.62 -2.27 1.53
C GLY A 192 -14.88 -3.09 1.78
N THR A 193 -15.90 -2.95 0.91
CA THR A 193 -17.12 -3.76 1.00
C THR A 193 -16.88 -5.24 0.71
N VAL A 194 -15.92 -5.54 -0.17
CA VAL A 194 -15.56 -6.93 -0.49
C VAL A 194 -14.76 -7.54 0.67
N MET A 195 -13.80 -6.80 1.21
CA MET A 195 -12.96 -7.25 2.33
C MET A 195 -13.69 -7.30 3.68
N LYS A 196 -14.93 -6.81 3.73
CA LYS A 196 -15.86 -6.88 4.87
C LYS A 196 -17.15 -7.63 4.56
N ASP A 197 -17.22 -8.39 3.46
CA ASP A 197 -18.42 -9.16 3.12
C ASP A 197 -18.68 -10.26 4.19
N PRO A 198 -19.79 -10.21 4.95
CA PRO A 198 -20.09 -11.19 5.99
C PRO A 198 -20.36 -12.60 5.45
N LYS A 199 -20.56 -12.76 4.14
CA LYS A 199 -20.65 -14.08 3.48
C LYS A 199 -19.28 -14.70 3.23
N ARG A 200 -18.21 -13.89 3.32
CA ARG A 200 -16.83 -14.29 3.01
C ARG A 200 -15.94 -14.28 4.23
N PHE A 201 -16.28 -13.49 5.25
CA PHE A 201 -15.59 -13.39 6.53
C PHE A 201 -16.60 -13.52 7.66
N ALA A 202 -16.37 -14.42 8.62
CA ALA A 202 -17.34 -14.71 9.68
C ALA A 202 -17.52 -13.55 10.67
N ARG A 203 -16.45 -12.79 10.95
CA ARG A 203 -16.46 -11.61 11.83
C ARG A 203 -15.76 -10.43 11.12
N PRO A 204 -16.36 -9.86 10.07
CA PRO A 204 -15.66 -8.95 9.16
C PRO A 204 -15.18 -7.65 9.81
N GLU A 205 -15.82 -7.21 10.89
CA GLU A 205 -15.43 -5.99 11.63
C GLU A 205 -14.39 -6.26 12.73
N GLU A 206 -14.03 -7.52 13.00
CA GLU A 206 -13.00 -7.88 13.98
C GLU A 206 -11.69 -8.20 13.27
N PHE A 207 -10.57 -7.93 13.95
CA PHE A 207 -9.28 -8.43 13.52
C PHE A 207 -9.13 -9.88 13.98
N ASP A 208 -9.08 -10.82 13.05
CA ASP A 208 -8.93 -12.23 13.35
C ASP A 208 -8.13 -12.97 12.26
N PRO A 209 -6.88 -13.38 12.54
CA PRO A 209 -6.07 -14.17 11.61
C PRO A 209 -6.73 -15.48 11.14
N GLN A 210 -7.71 -16.02 11.88
CA GLN A 210 -8.45 -17.22 11.47
C GLN A 210 -9.24 -17.03 10.17
N HIS A 211 -9.51 -15.78 9.75
CA HIS A 211 -10.07 -15.48 8.43
C HIS A 211 -9.23 -16.03 7.26
N PHE A 212 -7.94 -16.29 7.50
CA PHE A 212 -6.97 -16.77 6.52
C PHE A 212 -6.34 -18.12 6.91
N LEU A 213 -6.93 -18.85 7.84
CA LEU A 213 -6.48 -20.19 8.24
C LEU A 213 -7.58 -21.22 7.98
N ASP A 214 -7.19 -22.44 7.63
CA ASP A 214 -8.10 -23.58 7.63
C ASP A 214 -8.15 -24.28 9.00
N GLU A 215 -8.97 -25.32 9.11
CA GLU A 215 -9.14 -26.10 10.36
C GLU A 215 -7.83 -26.76 10.84
N LYS A 216 -6.82 -26.89 9.97
CA LYS A 216 -5.50 -27.45 10.29
C LYS A 216 -4.47 -26.35 10.59
N GLY A 217 -4.88 -25.09 10.64
CA GLY A 217 -3.99 -23.95 10.81
C GLY A 217 -3.07 -23.67 9.61
N GLN A 218 -3.42 -24.17 8.42
CA GLN A 218 -2.70 -23.86 7.20
C GLN A 218 -3.26 -22.59 6.55
N PHE A 219 -2.40 -21.84 5.86
CA PHE A 219 -2.82 -20.63 5.18
C PHE A 219 -3.86 -20.94 4.10
N LYS A 220 -5.01 -20.27 4.18
CA LYS A 220 -6.12 -20.40 3.24
C LYS A 220 -6.42 -19.05 2.61
N LYS A 221 -6.20 -18.97 1.30
CA LYS A 221 -6.55 -17.78 0.52
C LYS A 221 -8.06 -17.57 0.50
N ASN A 222 -8.49 -16.33 0.71
CA ASN A 222 -9.88 -15.90 0.53
C ASN A 222 -10.01 -15.12 -0.79
N GLU A 223 -10.98 -15.45 -1.64
CA GLU A 223 -11.21 -14.75 -2.92
C GLU A 223 -11.64 -13.28 -2.73
N ALA A 224 -12.24 -12.97 -1.58
CA ALA A 224 -12.61 -11.60 -1.22
C ALA A 224 -11.42 -10.75 -0.76
N PHE A 225 -10.23 -11.35 -0.61
CA PHE A 225 -9.02 -10.61 -0.29
C PHE A 225 -8.46 -9.91 -1.54
N MET A 226 -8.71 -8.61 -1.64
CA MET A 226 -8.29 -7.80 -2.79
C MET A 226 -7.77 -6.39 -2.43
N PRO A 227 -6.83 -6.26 -1.47
CA PRO A 227 -6.27 -4.95 -1.12
C PRO A 227 -5.46 -4.32 -2.28
N PHE A 228 -5.07 -5.13 -3.26
CA PHE A 228 -4.32 -4.73 -4.45
C PHE A 228 -5.19 -4.54 -5.70
N SER A 229 -6.53 -4.50 -5.53
CA SER A 229 -7.51 -4.51 -6.62
C SER A 229 -7.40 -5.76 -7.51
N THR A 230 -8.08 -5.74 -8.66
CA THR A 230 -8.05 -6.84 -9.66
C THR A 230 -8.25 -6.32 -11.09
N GLY A 231 -8.09 -7.21 -12.08
CA GLY A 231 -8.23 -6.94 -13.51
C GLY A 231 -7.04 -6.20 -14.11
N LYS A 232 -7.20 -5.61 -15.30
CA LYS A 232 -6.09 -5.05 -16.11
C LYS A 232 -5.26 -3.93 -15.47
N ARG A 233 -5.76 -3.32 -14.39
CA ARG A 233 -5.10 -2.22 -13.65
C ARG A 233 -4.97 -2.56 -12.16
N TYR A 234 -4.79 -3.84 -11.84
CA TYR A 234 -4.40 -4.27 -10.50
C TYR A 234 -3.02 -3.71 -10.13
N CYS A 235 -2.67 -3.72 -8.85
CA CYS A 235 -1.39 -3.19 -8.39
C CYS A 235 -0.22 -4.03 -8.94
N PHE A 236 0.53 -3.46 -9.89
CA PHE A 236 1.73 -4.12 -10.42
C PHE A 236 2.85 -4.26 -9.37
N GLY A 237 2.80 -3.46 -8.29
CA GLY A 237 3.73 -3.51 -7.16
C GLY A 237 3.39 -4.58 -6.11
N GLU A 238 2.31 -5.36 -6.27
CA GLU A 238 1.85 -6.33 -5.27
C GLU A 238 2.95 -7.28 -4.80
N ARG A 239 3.76 -7.82 -5.73
CA ARG A 239 4.82 -8.77 -5.38
C ARG A 239 5.90 -8.15 -4.49
N LEU A 240 6.29 -6.91 -4.77
CA LEU A 240 7.24 -6.17 -3.96
C LEU A 240 6.64 -5.83 -2.59
N ALA A 241 5.41 -5.29 -2.55
CA ALA A 241 4.74 -4.93 -1.31
C ALA A 241 4.55 -6.13 -0.37
N ARG A 242 4.17 -7.31 -0.90
CA ARG A 242 4.07 -8.54 -0.08
C ARG A 242 5.40 -8.98 0.49
N ALA A 243 6.49 -8.84 -0.28
CA ALA A 243 7.82 -9.17 0.18
C ALA A 243 8.29 -8.20 1.27
N GLU A 244 8.08 -6.90 1.07
CA GLU A 244 8.37 -5.87 2.07
C GLU A 244 7.60 -6.10 3.36
N LEU A 245 6.28 -6.29 3.30
CA LEU A 245 5.46 -6.55 4.48
C LEU A 245 5.94 -7.78 5.26
N PHE A 246 6.19 -8.89 4.56
CA PHE A 246 6.68 -10.11 5.19
C PHE A 246 8.04 -9.87 5.85
N LEU A 247 9.04 -9.45 5.07
CA LEU A 247 10.42 -9.33 5.56
C LEU A 247 10.56 -8.26 6.65
N PHE A 248 9.89 -7.11 6.54
CA PHE A 248 9.96 -6.08 7.57
C PHE A 248 9.32 -6.55 8.88
N ILE A 249 8.12 -7.13 8.82
CA ILE A 249 7.42 -7.60 10.02
C ILE A 249 8.21 -8.74 10.68
N THR A 250 8.63 -9.75 9.92
CA THR A 250 9.36 -10.89 10.49
C THR A 250 10.73 -10.46 11.02
N SER A 251 11.45 -9.57 10.34
CA SER A 251 12.77 -9.12 10.81
C SER A 251 12.67 -8.29 12.08
N ILE A 252 11.64 -7.44 12.20
CA ILE A 252 11.40 -6.66 13.41
C ILE A 252 11.00 -7.59 14.56
N LEU A 253 10.01 -8.45 14.36
CA LEU A 253 9.52 -9.36 15.41
C LEU A 253 10.55 -10.46 15.77
N GLN A 254 11.46 -10.82 14.87
CA GLN A 254 12.57 -11.70 15.21
C GLN A 254 13.50 -11.08 16.27
N ASN A 255 13.64 -9.76 16.28
CA ASN A 255 14.62 -9.06 17.13
C ASN A 255 13.98 -8.31 18.30
N PHE A 256 12.70 -7.97 18.21
CA PHE A 256 12.04 -7.09 19.17
C PHE A 256 10.65 -7.58 19.53
N ARG A 257 10.25 -7.32 20.78
CA ARG A 257 8.89 -7.38 21.27
C ARG A 257 8.36 -5.97 21.41
N PHE A 258 7.09 -5.79 21.12
CA PHE A 258 6.41 -4.52 21.26
C PHE A 258 5.85 -4.31 22.67
N LYS A 259 5.94 -3.07 23.15
CA LYS A 259 5.35 -2.66 24.42
C LYS A 259 4.65 -1.33 24.26
N SER A 260 3.38 -1.32 24.65
CA SER A 260 2.56 -0.11 24.74
C SER A 260 2.75 0.59 26.08
N ALA A 261 2.58 1.91 26.10
CA ALA A 261 2.49 2.71 27.34
C ALA A 261 1.13 2.57 28.02
N VAL A 262 0.10 2.14 27.28
CA VAL A 262 -1.27 1.92 27.77
C VAL A 262 -1.64 0.43 27.69
N PRO A 263 -2.60 -0.05 28.50
CA PRO A 263 -3.11 -1.42 28.40
C PRO A 263 -3.60 -1.75 26.99
N PRO A 264 -3.37 -2.98 26.48
CA PRO A 264 -3.83 -3.39 25.15
C PRO A 264 -5.31 -3.10 24.90
N GLU A 265 -6.17 -3.34 25.89
CA GLU A 265 -7.62 -3.12 25.85
C GLU A 265 -8.05 -1.66 25.67
N ASP A 266 -7.15 -0.70 25.89
CA ASP A 266 -7.38 0.73 25.69
C ASP A 266 -6.84 1.25 24.34
N ILE A 267 -6.15 0.41 23.57
CA ILE A 267 -5.60 0.79 22.27
C ILE A 267 -6.72 0.86 21.23
N ASP A 268 -7.03 2.07 20.77
CA ASP A 268 -8.02 2.30 19.72
C ASP A 268 -7.41 2.04 18.33
N ILE A 269 -7.84 0.93 17.73
CA ILE A 269 -7.45 0.52 16.37
C ILE A 269 -8.38 1.06 15.28
N SER A 270 -9.36 1.91 15.62
CA SER A 270 -10.19 2.60 14.62
C SER A 270 -9.34 3.60 13.81
N PRO A 271 -9.69 3.83 12.53
CA PRO A 271 -8.96 4.76 11.71
C PRO A 271 -9.18 6.21 12.18
N LEU A 272 -8.13 7.02 12.11
CA LEU A 272 -8.21 8.46 12.33
C LEU A 272 -8.95 9.16 11.17
N LEU A 273 -8.71 8.71 9.94
CA LEU A 273 -9.34 9.23 8.72
C LEU A 273 -9.69 8.08 7.80
N VAL A 274 -10.84 8.22 7.14
CA VAL A 274 -11.27 7.35 6.03
C VAL A 274 -11.73 8.26 4.90
N GLY A 275 -11.06 8.17 3.75
CA GLY A 275 -11.37 8.94 2.56
C GLY A 275 -10.71 8.27 1.35
N PHE A 276 -9.74 8.96 0.73
CA PHE A 276 -8.87 8.35 -0.27
C PHE A 276 -8.15 7.12 0.27
N ALA A 277 -7.58 7.24 1.48
CA ALA A 277 -6.97 6.13 2.21
C ALA A 277 -7.53 6.02 3.63
N THR A 278 -7.32 4.86 4.23
CA THR A 278 -7.58 4.61 5.65
C THR A 278 -6.29 4.87 6.42
N ILE A 279 -6.33 5.86 7.33
CA ILE A 279 -5.16 6.32 8.08
C ILE A 279 -5.29 5.90 9.54
N PRO A 280 -4.34 5.12 10.11
CA PRO A 280 -4.39 4.76 11.52
C PRO A 280 -4.12 5.97 12.42
N ARG A 281 -4.61 5.88 13.66
CA ARG A 281 -4.30 6.85 14.72
C ARG A 281 -2.79 6.93 14.97
N LEU A 282 -2.38 8.06 15.55
CA LEU A 282 -1.03 8.20 16.08
C LEU A 282 -0.92 7.41 17.37
N TYR A 283 0.19 6.72 17.53
CA TYR A 283 0.51 5.92 18.71
C TYR A 283 2.01 5.92 18.93
N GLU A 284 2.42 5.58 20.14
CA GLU A 284 3.81 5.36 20.51
C GLU A 284 4.02 3.89 20.85
N ILE A 285 5.22 3.40 20.60
CA ILE A 285 5.60 2.01 20.79
C ILE A 285 7.03 1.94 21.31
N SER A 286 7.24 1.15 22.35
CA SER A 286 8.59 0.76 22.77
C SER A 286 8.95 -0.56 22.10
N VAL A 287 10.12 -0.60 21.46
CA VAL A 287 10.70 -1.81 20.85
C VAL A 287 11.74 -2.39 21.80
N ILE A 288 11.44 -3.54 22.40
CA ILE A 288 12.27 -4.17 23.43
C ILE A 288 13.02 -5.35 22.80
N PRO A 289 14.36 -5.39 22.84
CA PRO A 289 15.12 -6.52 22.29
C PRO A 289 14.67 -7.88 22.87
N ARG A 290 14.62 -8.91 22.02
CA ARG A 290 14.25 -10.30 22.38
C ARG A 290 15.45 -11.22 22.49
#